data_AF-A0A1W0A425-F1
#
_entry.id   AF-A0A1W0A425-F1
#
_cell.length_a   1.000
_cell.length_b   1.000
_cell.length_c   1.000
_cell.angle_alpha   90.00
_cell.angle_beta   90.00
_cell.angle_gamma   90.00
#
_symmetry.space_group_name_H-M   'P 1'
#
loop_
_entity.id
_entity.type
_entity.pdbx_description
1 polymer ?
#
loop_
_entity_poly.entity_id
_entity_poly.type
_entity_poly.pdbx_seq_one_letter_code
_entity_poly.pdbx_strand_id
1 'polypeptide(L)'
;MACLGAEDLTCAICLEPFASPVALYCGHCFDRECLNGLVGEPCPICRQAQVPANVNVQPKNALIFQAALSLHPTIVAAIVAREVEHERLRLARLASYPKPNIRTRRTTSPDVNVSWGSVVFVQALSFPWDAIFGPAGLQDDEEETPESCVLSWSIVFMFAGCYIMSQAVTYLLDF
;
A
#
# COMPACT_ATOMS: atom_id res chain seq x y z
N MET A 1 -30.34 -0.01 9.49
CA MET A 1 -29.17 0.82 9.18
C MET A 1 -28.79 1.55 10.45
N ALA A 2 -27.85 1.03 11.22
CA ALA A 2 -27.25 1.81 12.30
C ALA A 2 -26.34 2.84 11.62
N CYS A 3 -26.64 4.12 11.83
CA CYS A 3 -25.70 5.19 11.56
C CYS A 3 -24.50 4.98 12.51
N LEU A 4 -23.28 4.94 11.95
CA LEU A 4 -22.08 5.02 12.79
C LEU A 4 -22.15 6.34 13.55
N GLY A 5 -22.27 6.25 14.87
CA GLY A 5 -22.31 7.39 15.78
C GLY A 5 -20.91 7.97 16.00
N ALA A 6 -20.85 9.16 16.59
CA ALA A 6 -19.58 9.78 16.97
C ALA A 6 -18.83 8.89 17.99
N GLU A 7 -19.57 8.27 18.91
CA GLU A 7 -19.07 7.29 19.88
C GLU A 7 -18.38 6.06 19.26
N ASP A 8 -18.77 5.65 18.05
CA ASP A 8 -18.20 4.47 17.37
C ASP A 8 -16.78 4.72 16.83
N LEU A 9 -16.34 5.98 16.79
CA LEU A 9 -15.02 6.39 16.29
C LEU A 9 -14.06 6.79 17.42
N THR A 10 -14.18 6.11 18.55
CA THR A 10 -13.32 6.27 19.72
C THR A 10 -12.51 4.99 19.97
N CYS A 11 -11.30 5.15 20.48
CA CYS A 11 -10.46 4.01 20.83
C CYS A 11 -10.94 3.40 22.15
N ALA A 12 -11.23 2.10 22.18
CA ALA A 12 -11.68 1.41 23.39
C ALA A 12 -10.62 1.29 24.52
N ILE A 13 -9.38 1.76 24.30
CA ILE A 13 -8.30 1.73 25.29
C ILE A 13 -8.16 3.10 25.98
N CYS A 14 -7.93 4.17 25.21
CA CYS A 14 -7.79 5.52 25.76
C CYS A 14 -9.11 6.29 25.86
N LEU A 15 -10.20 5.77 25.28
CA LEU A 15 -11.53 6.40 25.23
C LEU A 15 -11.55 7.79 24.55
N GLU A 16 -10.52 8.07 23.77
CA GLU A 16 -10.40 9.30 22.97
C GLU A 16 -10.76 9.01 21.51
N PRO A 17 -11.20 10.04 20.74
CA PRO A 17 -11.43 9.91 19.30
C PRO A 17 -10.16 9.45 18.57
N PHE A 18 -10.29 8.70 17.48
CA PHE A 18 -9.12 8.17 16.77
C PHE A 18 -8.19 9.27 16.22
N ALA A 19 -6.92 9.23 16.61
CA ALA A 19 -5.87 10.09 16.07
C ALA A 19 -4.95 9.34 15.09
N SER A 20 -4.68 8.06 15.37
CA SER A 20 -3.92 7.18 14.46
C SER A 20 -4.53 5.77 14.44
N PRO A 21 -5.71 5.62 13.83
CA PRO A 21 -6.45 4.35 13.87
C PRO A 21 -5.70 3.26 13.10
N VAL A 22 -5.46 2.11 13.74
CA VAL A 22 -4.89 0.91 13.12
C VAL A 22 -5.88 -0.24 13.32
N ALA A 23 -6.20 -0.94 12.23
CA ALA A 23 -7.10 -2.08 12.24
C ALA A 23 -6.30 -3.37 12.45
N LEU A 24 -6.70 -4.17 13.44
CA LEU A 24 -6.20 -5.53 13.60
C LEU A 24 -6.89 -6.46 12.60
N TYR A 25 -6.32 -7.65 12.37
CA TYR A 25 -6.90 -8.67 11.47
C TYR A 25 -8.32 -9.12 11.85
N CYS A 26 -8.71 -8.93 13.11
CA CYS A 26 -10.08 -9.20 13.57
C CYS A 26 -11.09 -8.10 13.23
N GLY A 27 -10.67 -7.02 12.54
CA GLY A 27 -11.52 -5.89 12.15
C GLY A 27 -11.69 -4.81 13.22
N HIS A 28 -11.21 -5.03 14.45
CA HIS A 28 -11.24 -4.02 15.51
C HIS A 28 -10.13 -2.98 15.31
N CYS A 29 -10.47 -1.72 15.58
CA CYS A 29 -9.58 -0.58 15.37
C CYS A 29 -9.23 0.10 16.69
N PHE A 30 -7.96 0.47 16.85
CA PHE A 30 -7.44 1.14 18.05
C PHE A 30 -6.44 2.22 17.64
N ASP A 31 -6.14 3.16 18.53
CA ASP A 31 -5.02 4.09 18.31
C ASP A 31 -3.68 3.33 18.36
N ARG A 32 -2.79 3.63 17.43
CA ARG A 32 -1.47 2.98 17.30
C ARG A 32 -0.67 3.03 18.62
N GLU A 33 -0.66 4.19 19.29
CA GLU A 33 0.09 4.34 20.55
C GLU A 33 -0.48 3.46 21.66
N CYS A 34 -1.79 3.18 21.65
CA CYS A 34 -2.40 2.25 22.60
C CYS A 34 -2.03 0.79 22.30
N LEU A 35 -1.89 0.44 21.02
CA LEU A 35 -1.47 -0.91 20.60
C LEU A 35 0.02 -1.18 20.85
N ASN A 36 0.87 -0.16 20.91
CA ASN A 36 2.30 -0.32 21.13
C ASN A 36 2.62 -1.05 22.45
N GLY A 37 1.84 -0.81 23.51
CA GLY A 37 2.01 -1.48 24.80
C GLY A 37 1.42 -2.90 24.86
N LEU A 38 0.66 -3.31 23.84
CA LEU A 38 -0.07 -4.58 23.77
C LEU A 38 0.50 -5.51 22.69
N VAL A 39 1.70 -5.24 22.17
CA VAL A 39 2.34 -6.10 21.17
C VAL A 39 2.50 -7.51 21.71
N GLY A 40 1.99 -8.51 20.97
CA GLY A 40 1.97 -9.92 21.39
C GLY A 40 0.75 -10.32 22.22
N GLU A 41 0.00 -9.37 22.78
CA GLU A 41 -1.24 -9.62 23.50
C GLU A 41 -2.42 -9.85 22.53
N PRO A 42 -3.47 -10.57 22.96
CA PRO A 42 -4.68 -10.73 22.16
C PRO A 42 -5.49 -9.42 22.11
N CYS A 43 -6.31 -9.28 21.07
CA CYS A 43 -7.20 -8.13 20.87
C CYS A 43 -8.04 -7.85 22.13
N PRO A 44 -8.05 -6.61 22.67
CA PRO A 44 -8.79 -6.26 23.89
C PRO A 44 -10.29 -6.52 23.82
N ILE A 45 -10.87 -6.51 22.61
CA ILE A 45 -12.32 -6.67 22.39
C ILE A 45 -12.68 -8.15 22.20
N CYS A 46 -12.14 -8.79 21.15
CA CYS A 46 -12.56 -10.14 20.78
C CYS A 46 -11.61 -11.26 21.23
N ARG A 47 -10.39 -10.93 21.65
CA ARG A 47 -9.33 -11.88 22.05
C ARG A 47 -8.91 -12.92 21.00
N GLN A 48 -9.34 -12.78 19.75
CA GLN A 48 -9.08 -13.76 18.68
C GLN A 48 -7.77 -13.49 17.92
N ALA A 49 -7.51 -12.22 17.58
CA ALA A 49 -6.29 -11.83 16.85
C ALA A 49 -5.23 -11.32 17.83
N GLN A 50 -3.97 -11.68 17.61
CA GLN A 50 -2.82 -11.11 18.33
C GLN A 50 -2.41 -9.78 17.71
N VAL A 51 -1.92 -8.86 18.53
CA VAL A 51 -1.36 -7.58 18.07
C VAL A 51 0.03 -7.84 17.46
N PRO A 52 0.24 -7.51 16.17
CA PRO A 52 1.50 -7.81 15.50
C PRO A 52 2.62 -6.85 15.92
N ALA A 53 3.87 -7.31 15.87
CA ALA A 53 5.03 -6.50 16.27
C ALA A 53 5.28 -5.25 15.41
N ASN A 54 4.85 -5.28 14.15
CA ASN A 54 4.98 -4.14 13.24
C ASN A 54 3.86 -3.08 13.41
N VAL A 55 2.91 -3.26 14.33
CA VAL A 55 1.81 -2.31 14.55
C VAL A 55 2.31 -0.89 14.82
N ASN A 56 3.48 -0.78 15.45
CA ASN A 56 4.13 0.46 15.85
C ASN A 56 4.58 1.35 14.68
N VAL A 57 4.77 0.76 13.50
CA VAL A 57 5.19 1.42 12.26
C VAL A 57 4.09 1.46 11.20
N GLN A 58 2.98 0.75 11.43
CA GLN A 58 1.88 0.71 10.49
C GLN A 58 1.26 2.10 10.26
N PRO A 59 0.88 2.41 9.00
CA PRO A 59 0.12 3.60 8.70
C PRO A 59 -1.25 3.56 9.34
N LYS A 60 -1.74 4.75 9.69
CA LYS A 60 -3.12 4.90 10.10
C LYS A 60 -4.06 4.59 8.93
N ASN A 61 -5.24 4.08 9.25
CA ASN A 61 -6.33 3.95 8.30
C ASN A 61 -6.91 5.34 8.01
N ALA A 62 -6.61 5.89 6.84
CA ALA A 62 -7.04 7.22 6.44
C ALA A 62 -8.56 7.40 6.41
N LEU A 63 -9.31 6.33 6.07
CA LEU A 63 -10.78 6.39 6.01
C LEU A 63 -11.40 6.55 7.39
N ILE A 64 -10.93 5.79 8.38
CA ILE A 64 -11.40 5.88 9.76
C ILE A 64 -11.02 7.23 10.36
N PHE A 65 -9.80 7.69 10.08
CA PHE A 65 -9.34 9.01 10.53
C PHE A 65 -10.21 10.13 9.95
N GLN A 66 -10.49 10.10 8.64
CA GLN A 66 -11.33 11.11 8.00
C GLN A 66 -12.78 11.07 8.51
N ALA A 67 -13.32 9.87 8.76
CA ALA A 67 -14.62 9.71 9.40
C ALA A 67 -14.64 10.29 10.82
N ALA A 68 -13.55 10.13 11.58
CA ALA A 68 -13.46 10.68 12.93
C ALA A 68 -13.52 12.21 12.92
N LEU A 69 -12.87 12.86 11.95
CA LEU A 69 -12.92 14.30 11.77
C LEU A 69 -14.32 14.80 11.35
N SER A 70 -14.99 14.10 10.44
CA SER A 70 -16.31 14.52 9.93
C SER A 70 -17.42 14.37 10.96
N LEU A 71 -17.35 13.36 11.82
CA LEU A 71 -18.34 13.11 12.88
C LEU A 71 -18.08 13.92 14.16
N HIS A 72 -16.90 14.53 14.30
CA HIS A 72 -16.52 15.33 15.48
C HIS A 72 -16.04 16.75 15.12
N PRO A 73 -16.92 17.61 14.56
CA PRO A 73 -16.54 18.93 14.07
C PRO A 73 -16.00 19.87 15.17
N THR A 74 -16.42 19.70 16.41
CA THR A 74 -16.04 20.56 17.55
C THR A 74 -14.63 20.29 18.08
N ILE A 75 -14.13 19.07 17.90
CA ILE A 75 -12.85 18.62 18.47
C ILE A 75 -11.81 18.25 17.41
N VAL A 76 -12.07 18.59 16.14
CA VAL A 76 -11.14 18.39 15.00
C VAL A 76 -9.73 18.87 15.33
N ALA A 77 -9.58 20.07 15.90
CA ALA A 77 -8.27 20.63 16.24
C ALA A 77 -7.50 19.76 17.25
N ALA A 78 -8.20 19.19 18.24
CA ALA A 78 -7.60 18.29 19.22
C ALA A 78 -7.21 16.95 18.60
N ILE A 79 -8.04 16.41 17.70
CA ILE A 79 -7.75 15.17 16.97
C ILE A 79 -6.51 15.34 16.08
N VAL A 80 -6.43 16.43 15.32
CA VAL A 80 -5.28 16.74 14.44
C VAL A 80 -4.02 17.00 15.25
N ALA A 81 -4.09 17.68 16.40
CA ALA A 81 -2.93 17.86 17.26
C ALA A 81 -2.36 16.52 17.76
N ARG A 82 -3.23 15.59 18.19
CA ARG A 82 -2.83 14.22 18.59
C ARG A 82 -2.29 13.41 17.41
N GLU A 83 -2.90 13.55 16.22
CA GLU A 83 -2.45 12.90 15.00
C GLU A 83 -1.00 13.27 14.65
N VAL A 84 -0.69 14.57 14.66
CA VAL A 84 0.67 15.06 14.37
C VAL A 84 1.68 14.47 15.34
N GLU A 85 1.36 14.42 16.62
CA GLU A 85 2.25 13.82 17.62
C GLU A 85 2.42 12.30 17.41
N HIS A 86 1.32 11.58 17.19
CA HIS A 86 1.37 10.15 16.90
C HIS A 86 2.19 9.87 15.63
N GLU A 87 2.11 10.72 14.61
CA GLU A 87 2.86 10.53 13.36
C GLU A 87 4.34 10.84 13.55
N ARG A 88 4.71 11.84 14.36
CA ARG A 88 6.11 12.06 14.77
C ARG A 88 6.70 10.83 15.46
N LEU A 89 5.98 10.25 16.42
CA LEU A 89 6.41 9.04 17.11
C LEU A 89 6.56 7.84 16.16
N ARG A 90 5.64 7.72 15.18
CA ARG A 90 5.72 6.67 14.17
C ARG A 90 6.93 6.83 13.26
N LEU A 91 7.22 8.05 12.79
CA LEU A 91 8.40 8.33 11.97
C LEU A 91 9.69 8.06 12.75
N ALA A 92 9.74 8.42 14.03
CA ALA A 92 10.87 8.09 14.90
C ALA A 92 11.07 6.57 15.02
N ARG A 93 9.99 5.80 15.22
CA ARG A 93 10.05 4.34 15.25
C ARG A 93 10.47 3.75 13.90
N LEU A 94 9.93 4.26 12.79
CA LEU A 94 10.28 3.84 11.43
C LEU A 94 11.77 4.04 11.14
N ALA A 95 12.36 5.16 11.57
CA ALA A 95 13.80 5.42 11.41
C ALA A 95 14.68 4.39 12.14
N SER A 96 14.22 3.91 13.31
CA SER A 96 14.90 2.87 14.07
C SER A 96 14.47 1.44 13.72
N TYR A 97 13.40 1.27 12.94
CA TYR A 97 12.79 -0.02 12.69
C TYR A 97 13.73 -0.86 11.84
N PRO A 98 14.11 -2.07 12.29
CA PRO A 98 14.98 -2.92 11.51
C PRO A 98 14.27 -3.25 10.21
N LYS A 99 14.79 -2.74 9.09
CA LYS A 99 14.32 -3.11 7.77
C LYS A 99 14.44 -4.64 7.70
N PRO A 100 13.36 -5.39 7.44
CA PRO A 100 13.47 -6.83 7.35
C PRO A 100 14.57 -7.13 6.34
N ASN A 101 15.53 -7.95 6.75
CA ASN A 101 16.55 -8.44 5.85
C ASN A 101 15.83 -9.37 4.87
N ILE A 102 15.22 -8.76 3.85
CA ILE A 102 14.87 -9.45 2.63
C ILE A 102 16.23 -9.82 2.08
N ARG A 103 16.74 -10.97 2.54
CA ARG A 103 17.59 -11.81 1.72
C ARG A 103 16.73 -11.96 0.47
N THR A 104 17.02 -11.14 -0.54
CA THR A 104 16.92 -11.60 -1.89
C THR A 104 17.71 -12.90 -1.84
N ARG A 105 16.98 -14.00 -1.69
CA ARG A 105 17.43 -15.22 -2.30
C ARG A 105 17.69 -14.70 -3.72
N ARG A 106 18.96 -14.59 -4.10
CA ARG A 106 19.30 -15.10 -5.41
C ARG A 106 18.70 -16.50 -5.35
N THR A 107 17.43 -16.62 -5.74
CA THR A 107 17.17 -17.50 -6.85
C THR A 107 18.31 -17.14 -7.78
N THR A 108 19.32 -18.00 -7.80
CA THR A 108 19.95 -18.26 -9.07
C THR A 108 18.75 -18.36 -9.99
N SER A 109 18.46 -17.28 -10.73
CA SER A 109 17.64 -17.47 -11.91
C SER A 109 18.34 -18.67 -12.53
N PRO A 110 17.65 -19.81 -12.74
CA PRO A 110 18.19 -20.67 -13.78
C PRO A 110 18.45 -19.70 -14.93
N ASP A 111 19.69 -19.66 -15.41
CA ASP A 111 20.01 -18.98 -16.66
C ASP A 111 19.17 -19.71 -17.69
N VAL A 112 17.90 -19.30 -17.81
CA VAL A 112 17.04 -19.71 -18.89
C VAL A 112 17.59 -18.89 -20.05
N ASN A 113 18.62 -19.44 -20.65
CA ASN A 113 19.07 -19.04 -21.96
C ASN A 113 17.89 -19.34 -22.90
N VAL A 114 17.02 -18.35 -23.05
CA VAL A 114 15.94 -18.41 -24.03
C VAL A 114 16.63 -18.26 -25.38
N SER A 115 16.99 -19.40 -25.98
CA SER A 115 17.31 -19.43 -27.40
C SER A 115 16.06 -18.95 -28.12
N TRP A 116 16.10 -17.75 -28.66
CA TRP A 116 15.07 -17.22 -29.54
C TRP A 116 15.07 -18.05 -30.82
N GLY A 117 14.33 -19.15 -30.77
CA GLY A 117 14.15 -20.08 -31.86
C GLY A 117 12.97 -20.96 -31.51
N SER A 118 11.87 -20.75 -32.24
CA SER A 118 10.62 -21.51 -32.19
C SER A 118 9.55 -20.98 -31.24
N VAL A 119 8.70 -20.15 -31.84
CA VAL A 119 7.31 -19.86 -31.49
C VAL A 119 6.59 -21.12 -31.01
N VAL A 120 6.03 -21.06 -29.79
CA VAL A 120 4.83 -21.83 -29.44
C VAL A 120 3.85 -20.88 -28.76
N PHE A 121 2.93 -20.37 -29.58
CA PHE A 121 1.62 -19.85 -29.18
C PHE A 121 0.89 -20.95 -28.38
N VAL A 122 0.90 -20.96 -27.05
CA VAL A 122 -0.21 -21.38 -26.15
C VAL A 122 0.21 -21.07 -24.70
N GLN A 123 -0.26 -19.98 -24.11
CA GLN A 123 -0.63 -19.81 -22.67
C GLN A 123 -0.80 -18.32 -22.32
N ALA A 124 -1.81 -17.69 -22.93
CA ALA A 124 -2.22 -16.32 -22.61
C ALA A 124 -3.08 -16.21 -21.33
N LEU A 125 -2.88 -17.07 -20.32
CA LEU A 125 -3.70 -17.07 -19.09
C LEU A 125 -2.92 -17.18 -17.78
N SER A 126 -1.63 -16.86 -17.78
CA SER A 126 -0.90 -16.64 -16.52
C SER A 126 0.01 -15.43 -16.67
N PHE A 127 -0.63 -14.27 -16.87
CA PHE A 127 0.04 -12.99 -16.58
C PHE A 127 0.38 -12.98 -15.08
N PRO A 128 1.65 -12.77 -14.69
CA PRO A 128 2.03 -12.66 -13.29
C PRO A 128 1.61 -11.28 -12.79
N TRP A 129 0.51 -11.24 -12.04
CA TRP A 129 -0.05 -10.01 -11.44
C TRP A 129 0.86 -9.38 -10.36
N ASP A 130 1.93 -10.07 -9.95
CA ASP A 130 2.86 -9.62 -8.89
C ASP A 130 3.74 -8.42 -9.28
N ALA A 131 3.82 -8.08 -10.57
CA ALA A 131 4.61 -6.94 -11.05
C ALA A 131 3.88 -5.59 -10.96
N ILE A 132 2.54 -5.59 -10.85
CA ILE A 132 1.73 -4.35 -10.82
C ILE A 132 1.53 -3.84 -9.39
N PHE A 133 1.58 -4.72 -8.37
CA PHE A 133 1.34 -4.35 -6.96
C PHE A 133 2.50 -4.70 -6.03
N GLY A 134 3.74 -4.67 -6.54
CA GLY A 134 4.95 -4.77 -5.71
C GLY A 134 5.14 -3.52 -4.83
N PRO A 135 5.72 -3.65 -3.61
CA PRO A 135 5.78 -2.57 -2.64
C PRO A 135 6.82 -1.54 -3.08
N ALA A 136 6.38 -0.47 -3.74
CA ALA A 136 7.19 0.72 -3.95
C ALA A 136 7.39 1.41 -2.59
N GLY A 137 8.51 1.10 -1.93
CA GLY A 137 9.10 2.00 -0.95
C GLY A 137 9.62 3.21 -1.70
N LEU A 138 9.08 4.39 -1.35
CA LEU A 138 9.66 5.69 -1.68
C LEU A 138 11.15 5.65 -1.29
N GLN A 139 12.00 5.67 -2.30
CA GLN A 139 13.40 6.01 -2.15
C GLN A 139 13.48 7.46 -2.62
N ASP A 140 13.30 8.38 -1.68
CA ASP A 140 13.60 9.80 -1.89
C ASP A 140 15.13 9.94 -1.81
N ASP A 141 15.81 9.70 -2.92
CA ASP A 141 17.15 10.24 -3.15
C ASP A 141 16.96 11.41 -4.13
N GLU A 142 17.16 12.62 -3.61
CA GLU A 142 17.03 13.89 -4.33
C GLU A 142 18.01 13.98 -5.52
N GLU A 143 17.56 14.71 -6.55
CA GLU A 143 18.38 15.37 -7.59
C GLU A 143 18.77 14.53 -8.83
N GLU A 144 17.88 14.51 -9.83
CA GLU A 144 18.13 14.93 -11.23
C GLU A 144 16.89 14.72 -12.12
N THR A 145 16.26 15.82 -12.55
CA THR A 145 15.43 15.97 -13.78
C THR A 145 14.12 15.15 -13.96
N PRO A 146 12.94 15.79 -14.15
CA PRO A 146 11.66 15.09 -14.26
C PRO A 146 11.23 14.87 -15.72
N GLU A 147 11.93 14.06 -16.52
CA GLU A 147 11.41 13.63 -17.83
C GLU A 147 11.95 12.24 -18.21
N SER A 148 11.16 11.16 -18.04
CA SER A 148 11.18 9.97 -18.94
C SER A 148 10.49 8.70 -18.42
N CYS A 149 10.13 8.58 -17.13
CA CYS A 149 9.70 7.29 -16.58
C CYS A 149 8.25 6.82 -16.89
N VAL A 150 7.49 7.44 -17.80
CA VAL A 150 6.10 7.01 -18.11
C VAL A 150 5.84 6.56 -19.55
N LEU A 151 6.86 6.44 -20.40
CA LEU A 151 6.74 5.67 -21.64
C LEU A 151 7.89 4.67 -21.74
N SER A 152 7.69 3.49 -21.14
CA SER A 152 8.49 2.33 -21.51
C SER A 152 8.45 2.18 -23.03
N TRP A 153 9.60 2.08 -23.69
CA TRP A 153 9.72 1.98 -25.15
C TRP A 153 8.76 0.93 -25.76
N SER A 154 8.38 -0.10 -24.99
CA SER A 154 7.35 -1.08 -25.34
C SER A 154 5.99 -0.49 -25.72
N ILE A 155 5.54 0.58 -25.05
CA ILE A 155 4.25 1.25 -25.33
C ILE A 155 4.34 1.98 -26.67
N VAL A 156 5.45 2.66 -26.92
CA VAL A 156 5.71 3.37 -28.19
C VAL A 156 5.77 2.38 -29.35
N PHE A 157 6.47 1.25 -29.17
CA PHE A 157 6.53 0.19 -30.19
C PHE A 157 5.16 -0.48 -30.43
N MET A 158 4.34 -0.64 -29.39
CA MET A 158 2.96 -1.14 -29.53
C MET A 158 2.10 -0.22 -30.38
N PHE A 159 2.10 1.09 -30.08
CA PHE A 159 1.30 2.06 -30.84
C PHE A 159 1.81 2.21 -32.28
N ALA A 160 3.12 2.25 -32.50
CA ALA A 160 3.70 2.29 -33.84
C ALA A 160 3.37 1.03 -34.65
N GLY A 161 3.45 -0.15 -34.02
CA GLY A 161 3.09 -1.43 -34.64
C GLY A 161 1.61 -1.49 -35.01
N CYS A 162 0.71 -1.12 -34.10
CA CYS A 162 -0.73 -1.03 -34.38
C CYS A 162 -1.03 -0.06 -35.52
N TYR A 163 -0.37 1.09 -35.56
CA TYR A 163 -0.56 2.08 -36.63
C TYR A 163 -0.10 1.55 -38.00
N ILE A 164 1.09 0.93 -38.07
CA ILE A 164 1.59 0.33 -39.33
C ILE A 164 0.67 -0.79 -39.81
N MET A 165 0.21 -1.65 -38.90
CA MET A 165 -0.73 -2.73 -39.25
C MET A 165 -2.07 -2.18 -39.73
N SER A 166 -2.58 -1.12 -39.11
CA SER A 166 -3.79 -0.44 -39.57
C SER A 166 -3.61 0.11 -40.98
N GLN A 167 -2.52 0.83 -41.24
CA GLN A 167 -2.23 1.40 -42.56
C GLN A 167 -2.09 0.31 -43.62
N ALA A 168 -1.38 -0.79 -43.33
CA ALA A 168 -1.21 -1.90 -44.27
C ALA A 168 -2.55 -2.56 -44.64
N VAL A 169 -3.47 -2.70 -43.68
CA VAL A 169 -4.82 -3.22 -43.94
C VAL A 169 -5.62 -2.24 -44.81
N THR A 170 -5.54 -0.94 -44.53
CA THR A 170 -6.20 0.08 -45.37
C THR A 170 -5.67 0.05 -46.81
N TYR A 171 -4.34 0.01 -46.98
CA TYR A 171 -3.72 -0.07 -48.32
C TYR A 171 -4.03 -1.38 -49.07
N LEU A 172 -4.27 -2.49 -48.37
CA LEU A 172 -4.68 -3.76 -48.99
C LEU A 172 -6.17 -3.81 -49.36
N LEU A 173 -7.02 -3.02 -48.69
CA LEU A 173 -8.46 -2.96 -48.95
C LEU A 173 -8.84 -1.87 -49.98
N ASP A 174 -7.92 -0.96 -50.31
CA ASP A 174 -8.08 0.06 -51.35
C ASP A 174 -7.64 -0.42 -52.77
N PHE A 175 -7.50 -1.73 -52.97
CA PHE A 175 -7.28 -2.40 -54.28
C PHE A 175 -8.46 -3.26 -54.72
#